data_AF-A0A9X6UC39-F1
#
_entry.id   AF-A0A9X6UC39-F1
#
_cell.length_a   1.000
_cell.length_b   1.000
_cell.length_c   1.000
_cell.angle_alpha   90.00
_cell.angle_beta   90.00
_cell.angle_gamma   90.00
#
_symmetry.space_group_name_H-M   'P 1'
#
loop_
_entity.id
_entity.type
_entity.pdbx_description
1 polymer ?
#
loop_
_entity_poly.entity_id
_entity_poly.type
_entity_poly.pdbx_seq_one_letter_code
_entity_poly.pdbx_strand_id
1 'polypeptide(L)'
;MNLLETMDGREILRLGEIKRTAENVSKREFTDVFEVNYNYYMNCIGNRSAPSGVLVQKLIEYIQTPTERMYEMIFAYRSTDRNTNKSVKRDEYGKEVFHKELRMDRETYLKAIGELEKMGTLKEPKM
;
A
#
# COMPACT_ATOMS: atom_id res chain seq x y z
N MET A 1 16.28 12.56 10.96
CA MET A 1 15.70 12.55 9.60
C MET A 1 15.04 11.20 9.40
N ASN A 2 13.77 11.19 9.03
CA ASN A 2 13.05 9.96 8.74
C ASN A 2 13.52 9.46 7.37
N LEU A 3 13.96 8.20 7.26
CA LEU A 3 14.53 7.66 6.01
C LEU A 3 13.60 7.87 4.80
N LEU A 4 12.29 7.83 5.06
CA LEU A 4 11.22 8.05 4.09
C LEU A 4 11.18 9.47 3.50
N GLU A 5 11.61 10.50 4.24
CA GLU A 5 11.60 11.88 3.76
C GLU A 5 12.71 12.15 2.74
N THR A 6 13.70 11.26 2.65
CA THR A 6 14.82 11.35 1.72
C THR A 6 14.66 10.50 0.46
N MET A 7 13.62 9.67 0.39
CA MET A 7 13.33 8.78 -0.74
C MET A 7 12.59 9.50 -1.86
N ASP A 8 12.80 9.07 -3.10
CA ASP A 8 12.03 9.58 -4.23
C ASP A 8 10.54 9.15 -4.13
N GLY A 9 9.65 9.95 -4.71
CA GLY A 9 8.21 9.68 -4.70
C GLY A 9 7.85 8.34 -5.34
N ARG A 10 8.64 7.82 -6.30
CA ARG A 10 8.44 6.46 -6.85
C ARG A 10 8.85 5.38 -5.87
N GLU A 11 9.92 5.60 -5.12
CA GLU A 11 10.38 4.64 -4.12
C GLU A 11 9.37 4.54 -2.99
N ILE A 12 8.82 5.68 -2.54
CA ILE A 12 7.71 5.72 -1.58
C ILE A 12 6.47 5.00 -2.10
N LEU A 13 6.09 5.24 -3.36
CA LEU A 13 4.96 4.52 -3.97
C LEU A 13 5.19 3.00 -4.02
N ARG A 14 6.40 2.57 -4.36
CA ARG A 14 6.76 1.14 -4.36
C ARG A 14 6.68 0.55 -2.96
N LEU A 15 7.25 1.21 -1.95
CA LEU A 15 7.25 0.74 -0.57
C LEU A 15 5.82 0.65 0.00
N GLY A 16 4.98 1.66 -0.27
CA GLY A 16 3.56 1.63 0.09
C GLY A 16 2.82 0.46 -0.55
N GLU A 17 3.06 0.20 -1.85
CA GLU A 17 2.44 -0.94 -2.53
C GLU A 17 2.87 -2.29 -1.95
N ILE A 18 4.15 -2.45 -1.63
CA ILE A 18 4.70 -3.66 -0.98
C ILE A 18 3.94 -3.93 0.32
N LYS A 19 3.91 -2.92 1.21
CA LYS A 19 3.25 -3.03 2.50
C LYS A 19 1.78 -3.41 2.35
N ARG A 20 1.07 -2.73 1.45
CA ARG A 20 -0.36 -2.96 1.20
C ARG A 20 -0.66 -4.40 0.80
N THR A 21 0.11 -4.94 -0.13
CA THR A 21 -0.06 -6.34 -0.55
C THR A 21 0.32 -7.31 0.58
N ALA A 22 1.37 -7.03 1.35
CA ALA A 22 1.75 -7.86 2.50
C ALA A 22 0.63 -7.93 3.55
N GLU A 23 -0.03 -6.80 3.82
CA GLU A 23 -1.17 -6.66 4.73
C GLU A 23 -2.50 -7.15 4.14
N ASN A 24 -2.54 -7.75 2.93
CA ASN A 24 -3.80 -8.14 2.27
C ASN A 24 -4.82 -7.00 2.10
N VAL A 25 -4.37 -5.74 2.14
CA VAL A 25 -5.21 -4.57 1.94
C VAL A 25 -5.39 -4.39 0.44
N SER A 26 -6.59 -4.13 -0.07
CA SER A 26 -6.78 -3.83 -1.49
C SER A 26 -6.41 -2.39 -1.81
N LYS A 27 -6.06 -2.10 -3.07
CA LYS A 27 -5.83 -0.70 -3.51
C LYS A 27 -7.01 0.22 -3.20
N ARG A 28 -8.24 -0.31 -3.31
CA ARG A 28 -9.49 0.39 -2.95
C ARG A 28 -9.51 0.77 -1.49
N GLU A 29 -9.29 -0.19 -0.60
CA GLU A 29 -9.31 0.07 0.85
C GLU A 29 -8.25 1.09 1.26
N PHE A 30 -7.04 0.99 0.70
CA PHE A 30 -6.03 2.02 0.91
C PHE A 30 -6.52 3.39 0.43
N THR A 31 -7.01 3.49 -0.81
CA THR A 31 -7.43 4.77 -1.38
C THR A 31 -8.61 5.38 -0.64
N ASP A 32 -9.52 4.53 -0.15
CA ASP A 32 -10.71 4.97 0.56
C ASP A 32 -10.36 5.45 1.98
N VAL A 33 -9.51 4.71 2.71
CA VAL A 33 -9.06 5.07 4.07
C VAL A 33 -8.21 6.34 4.08
N PHE A 34 -7.35 6.55 3.09
CA PHE A 34 -6.46 7.71 3.02
C PHE A 34 -6.97 8.83 2.12
N GLU A 35 -8.23 8.75 1.67
CA GLU A 35 -8.91 9.75 0.82
C GLU A 35 -8.12 10.09 -0.45
N VAL A 36 -7.46 9.09 -1.03
CA VAL A 36 -6.73 9.20 -2.28
C VAL A 36 -7.67 8.87 -3.44
N ASN A 37 -7.66 9.67 -4.50
CA ASN A 37 -8.43 9.32 -5.69
C ASN A 37 -7.90 8.02 -6.33
N TYR A 38 -8.74 6.98 -6.39
CA TYR A 38 -8.37 5.66 -6.91
C TYR A 38 -7.79 5.69 -8.33
N ASN A 39 -8.39 6.46 -9.24
CA ASN A 39 -7.92 6.53 -10.62
C ASN A 39 -6.56 7.22 -10.72
N TYR A 40 -6.36 8.28 -9.94
CA TYR A 40 -5.07 8.95 -9.85
C TYR A 40 -4.00 8.01 -9.29
N TYR A 41 -4.30 7.29 -8.21
CA TYR A 41 -3.40 6.29 -7.64
C TYR A 41 -2.99 5.21 -8.65
N MET A 42 -3.97 4.67 -9.39
CA MET A 42 -3.72 3.70 -10.46
C MET A 42 -2.89 4.28 -11.60
N ASN A 43 -3.08 5.55 -11.98
CA ASN A 43 -2.24 6.21 -12.99
C ASN A 43 -0.80 6.39 -12.51
N CYS A 44 -0.60 6.72 -11.22
CA CYS A 44 0.71 6.76 -10.62
C CYS A 44 1.37 5.39 -10.66
N ILE A 45 0.69 4.33 -10.19
CA ILE A 45 1.18 2.94 -10.26
C ILE A 45 1.54 2.54 -11.70
N GLY A 46 0.70 2.87 -12.67
CA GLY A 46 0.88 2.56 -14.09
C GLY A 46 1.88 3.45 -14.84
N ASN A 47 2.65 4.27 -14.13
CA ASN A 47 3.62 5.23 -14.68
C ASN A 47 3.06 6.22 -15.70
N ARG A 48 1.75 6.51 -15.64
CA ARG A 48 1.07 7.51 -16.47
C ARG A 48 1.09 8.90 -15.83
N SER A 49 1.37 8.98 -14.54
CA SER A 49 1.47 10.22 -13.78
C SER A 49 2.55 10.13 -12.72
N ALA A 50 3.22 11.25 -12.41
CA ALA A 50 4.13 11.34 -11.29
C ALA A 50 3.35 11.44 -9.96
N PRO A 51 3.82 10.80 -8.88
CA PRO A 51 3.24 11.00 -7.55
C PRO A 51 3.36 12.46 -7.11
N SER A 52 2.25 13.06 -6.68
CA SER A 52 2.24 14.41 -6.10
C SER A 52 2.79 14.39 -4.68
N GLY A 53 3.22 15.55 -4.17
CA GLY A 53 3.65 15.68 -2.77
C GLY A 53 2.58 15.24 -1.77
N VAL A 54 1.30 15.50 -2.05
CA VAL A 54 0.17 15.05 -1.21
C VAL A 54 0.06 13.53 -1.20
N LEU A 55 0.17 12.87 -2.36
CA LEU A 55 0.15 11.41 -2.43
C LEU A 55 1.36 10.80 -1.69
N VAL A 56 2.55 11.40 -1.85
CA VAL A 56 3.75 10.96 -1.13
C VAL A 56 3.56 11.07 0.38
N GLN A 57 3.01 12.18 0.88
CA GLN A 57 2.71 12.33 2.30
C GLN A 57 1.71 11.28 2.81
N LYS A 58 0.65 11.00 2.06
CA LYS A 58 -0.33 9.95 2.41
C LYS A 58 0.28 8.55 2.42
N LEU A 59 1.20 8.28 1.50
CA LEU A 59 1.93 7.01 1.47
C LEU A 59 2.91 6.90 2.64
N ILE A 60 3.60 7.98 3.02
CA ILE A 60 4.46 8.01 4.20
C ILE A 60 3.64 7.77 5.47
N GLU A 61 2.51 8.47 5.62
CA GLU A 61 1.55 8.27 6.72
C GLU A 61 1.12 6.80 6.80
N TYR A 62 0.75 6.21 5.66
CA TYR A 62 0.39 4.81 5.57
C TYR A 62 1.54 3.87 5.93
N ILE A 63 2.75 4.08 5.39
CA ILE A 63 3.93 3.25 5.67
C ILE A 63 4.24 3.25 7.17
N GLN A 64 4.08 4.39 7.84
CA GLN A 64 4.31 4.54 9.28
C GLN A 64 3.18 3.99 10.16
N THR A 65 1.98 3.80 9.62
CA THR A 65 0.81 3.31 10.36
C THR A 65 0.97 1.81 10.66
N PRO A 66 0.98 1.35 11.92
CA PRO A 66 1.08 -0.09 12.21
C PRO A 66 -0.06 -0.91 11.60
N THR A 67 0.21 -2.15 11.18
CA THR A 67 -0.79 -3.05 10.57
C THR A 67 -2.09 -3.16 11.36
N GLU A 68 -2.00 -3.26 12.69
CA GLU A 68 -3.18 -3.35 13.57
C GLU A 68 -4.07 -2.10 13.43
N ARG A 69 -3.44 -0.91 13.42
CA ARG A 69 -4.13 0.36 13.21
C ARG A 69 -4.72 0.47 11.80
N MET A 70 -4.02 -0.02 10.79
CA MET A 70 -4.55 -0.04 9.42
C MET A 70 -5.85 -0.85 9.33
N TYR A 71 -5.89 -2.04 9.94
CA TYR A 71 -7.10 -2.84 9.96
C TYR A 71 -8.23 -2.17 10.72
N GLU A 72 -7.97 -1.53 11.86
CA GLU A 72 -8.98 -0.74 12.57
C GLU A 72 -9.61 0.33 11.67
N MET A 73 -8.78 1.05 10.90
CA MET A 73 -9.24 2.08 9.96
C MET A 73 -10.10 1.47 8.82
N ILE A 74 -9.69 0.33 8.27
CA ILE A 74 -10.48 -0.38 7.25
C ILE A 74 -11.82 -0.86 7.81
N PHE A 75 -11.84 -1.44 9.01
CA PHE A 75 -13.08 -1.90 9.64
C PHE A 75 -14.03 -0.75 9.93
N ALA A 76 -13.51 0.38 10.44
CA ALA A 76 -14.30 1.59 10.62
C ALA A 76 -14.90 2.06 9.29
N TYR A 77 -14.11 2.11 8.22
CA TYR A 77 -14.59 2.52 6.90
C TYR A 77 -15.65 1.57 6.32
N ARG A 78 -15.42 0.25 6.39
CA ARG A 78 -16.39 -0.78 5.97
C ARG A 78 -17.69 -0.74 6.78
N SER A 79 -17.64 -0.31 8.04
CA SER A 79 -18.85 -0.14 8.87
C SER A 79 -19.70 1.05 8.41
N THR A 80 -19.08 2.04 7.75
CA THR A 80 -19.74 3.23 7.22
C THR A 80 -20.18 3.09 5.76
N ASP A 81 -19.48 2.30 4.96
CA ASP A 81 -19.73 2.19 3.51
C ASP A 81 -20.07 0.74 3.09
N ARG A 82 -21.32 0.52 2.64
CA ARG A 82 -21.91 -0.83 2.41
C ARG A 82 -21.49 -1.51 1.10
N ASN A 83 -20.58 -0.93 0.30
CA ASN A 83 -20.47 -1.30 -1.11
C ASN A 83 -19.03 -1.45 -1.64
N THR A 84 -18.32 -2.50 -1.22
CA THR A 84 -16.98 -2.84 -1.75
C THR A 84 -16.89 -4.27 -2.29
N ASN A 85 -17.91 -4.75 -3.02
CA ASN A 85 -17.79 -5.97 -3.82
C ASN A 85 -17.33 -5.64 -5.25
N LYS A 86 -16.01 -5.48 -5.45
CA LYS A 86 -15.38 -5.57 -6.77
C LYS A 86 -14.30 -6.64 -6.76
N SER A 87 -14.28 -7.47 -7.80
CA SER A 87 -13.34 -8.58 -7.95
C SER A 87 -11.88 -8.10 -8.04
N VAL A 88 -11.08 -8.37 -7.02
CA VAL A 88 -9.64 -8.11 -6.98
C VAL A 88 -8.91 -9.31 -7.60
N LYS A 89 -7.99 -9.07 -8.55
CA LYS A 89 -7.13 -10.13 -9.10
C LYS A 89 -6.09 -10.53 -8.07
N ARG A 90 -6.06 -11.82 -7.74
CA ARG A 90 -5.15 -12.40 -6.76
C ARG A 90 -4.19 -13.39 -7.41
N ASP A 91 -3.01 -13.56 -6.82
CA ASP A 91 -2.04 -14.58 -7.19
C ASP A 91 -2.37 -15.95 -6.54
N GLU A 92 -1.49 -16.93 -6.74
CA GLU A 92 -1.61 -18.29 -6.19
C GLU A 92 -1.59 -18.35 -4.65
N TYR A 93 -1.13 -17.28 -3.99
CA TYR A 93 -1.10 -17.14 -2.53
C TYR A 93 -2.26 -16.28 -2.00
N GLY A 94 -3.20 -15.90 -2.87
CA GLY A 94 -4.36 -15.08 -2.50
C GLY A 94 -4.04 -13.59 -2.28
N LYS A 95 -2.84 -13.13 -2.63
CA LYS A 95 -2.38 -11.74 -2.53
C LYS A 95 -2.78 -10.95 -3.76
N GLU A 96 -3.07 -9.65 -3.63
CA GLU A 96 -3.38 -8.82 -4.80
C GLU A 96 -2.14 -8.66 -5.70
N VAL A 97 -2.31 -8.90 -7.00
CA VAL A 97 -1.19 -8.84 -7.96
C VAL A 97 -0.69 -7.40 -8.13
N PHE A 98 0.63 -7.22 -8.05
CA PHE A 98 1.28 -5.94 -8.33
C PHE A 98 1.11 -5.52 -9.78
N HIS A 99 1.07 -4.21 -10.04
CA HIS A 99 1.12 -3.73 -11.41
C HIS A 99 2.54 -3.91 -11.98
N LYS A 100 2.64 -4.42 -13.22
CA LYS A 100 3.91 -4.76 -13.89
C LYS A 100 4.95 -3.62 -13.88
N GLU A 101 4.48 -2.37 -13.97
CA GLU A 101 5.33 -1.17 -14.02
C GLU A 101 6.09 -0.90 -12.71
N LEU A 102 5.64 -1.47 -11.59
CA LEU A 102 6.35 -1.34 -10.32
C LEU A 102 7.67 -2.13 -10.31
N ARG A 103 7.86 -3.06 -11.25
CA ARG A 103 9.05 -3.93 -11.37
C ARG A 103 9.41 -4.61 -10.05
N MET A 104 8.40 -5.14 -9.38
CA MET A 104 8.57 -5.85 -8.12
C MET A 104 8.97 -7.30 -8.38
N ASP A 105 10.28 -7.57 -8.32
CA ASP A 105 10.78 -8.92 -8.20
C ASP A 105 10.74 -9.43 -6.75
N ARG A 106 10.99 -10.73 -6.57
CA ARG A 106 10.92 -11.42 -5.27
C ARG A 106 11.95 -10.88 -4.28
N GLU A 107 13.13 -10.53 -4.74
CA GLU A 107 14.21 -10.05 -3.88
C GLU A 107 13.88 -8.67 -3.31
N THR A 108 13.42 -7.75 -4.16
CA THR A 108 12.95 -6.42 -3.79
C THR A 108 11.81 -6.50 -2.78
N TYR A 109 10.86 -7.41 -3.01
CA TYR A 109 9.76 -7.67 -2.08
C TYR A 109 10.30 -8.08 -0.70
N LEU A 110 11.09 -9.16 -0.63
CA LEU A 110 11.57 -9.72 0.64
C LEU A 110 12.43 -8.72 1.44
N LYS A 111 13.25 -7.93 0.75
CA LYS A 111 14.05 -6.89 1.40
C LYS A 111 13.17 -5.83 2.07
N ALA A 112 12.17 -5.33 1.35
CA ALA A 112 11.26 -4.31 1.87
C ALA A 112 10.40 -4.82 3.03
N ILE A 113 9.97 -6.08 3.00
CA ILE A 113 9.28 -6.71 4.14
C ILE A 113 10.16 -6.66 5.39
N GLY A 114 11.42 -7.09 5.28
CA GLY A 114 12.35 -7.08 6.41
C GLY A 114 12.62 -5.67 6.96
N GLU A 115 12.58 -4.62 6.13
CA GLU A 115 12.69 -3.24 6.58
C GLU A 115 11.44 -2.77 7.33
N LEU A 116 10.24 -3.09 6.82
CA LEU A 116 8.97 -2.72 7.44
C LEU A 116 8.75 -3.41 8.79
N GLU A 117 9.17 -4.67 8.92
CA GLU A 117 9.16 -5.42 10.19
C GLU A 117 10.12 -4.80 11.22
N LYS A 118 11.34 -4.40 10.79
CA LYS A 118 12.29 -3.68 11.65
C LYS A 118 11.74 -2.34 12.12
N MET A 119 10.93 -1.67 11.30
CA MET A 119 10.24 -0.44 11.67
C MET A 119 9.06 -0.68 12.64
N GLY A 120 8.67 -1.93 12.89
CA GLY A 120 7.50 -2.27 13.72
C GLY A 120 6.16 -1.89 13.07
N THR A 121 6.16 -1.61 11.76
CA THR A 121 4.99 -1.10 11.03
C THR A 121 4.24 -2.19 10.28
N LEU A 122 4.92 -3.30 9.98
CA LEU A 122 4.34 -4.47 9.33
C LEU A 122 4.35 -5.67 10.28
N LYS A 123 3.19 -6.32 10.36
CA LYS A 123 3.05 -7.66 10.94
C LYS A 123 2.19 -8.47 9.99
N GLU A 124 2.82 -9.33 9.19
CA GLU A 124 2.07 -10.10 8.21
C GLU A 124 0.96 -10.91 8.91
N PRO A 125 -0.29 -10.85 8.41
CA PRO A 125 -1.37 -11.65 8.96
C PRO A 125 -1.06 -13.13 8.75
N LYS A 126 -1.17 -13.94 9.81
CA LYS A 126 -1.10 -15.40 9.71
C LYS A 126 -2.28 -15.86 8.83
N MET A 127 -1.95 -16.52 7.72
CA MET A 127 -2.95 -17.18 6.87
C MET A 127 -3.61 -18.34 7.61
#